data_AF-A0A1Y1IU92-F1
#
_entry.id   AF-A0A1Y1IU92-F1
#
_cell.length_a   1.000
_cell.length_b   1.000
_cell.length_c   1.000
_cell.angle_alpha   90.00
_cell.angle_beta   90.00
_cell.angle_gamma   90.00
#
_symmetry.space_group_name_H-M   'P 1'
#
loop_
_entity.id
_entity.type
_entity.pdbx_description
1 polymer ?
#
loop_
_entity_poly.entity_id
_entity_poly.type
_entity_poly.pdbx_seq_one_letter_code
_entity_poly.pdbx_strand_id
1 'polypeptide(L)'
;MAEVQSGGKRKRPRGQAGEETERVGGGPHDTDESKNVMDKVLEQIGLLSNSVNTLSGTVNSLDKKMRRILKSQKAHAQALKALELSAQFSAEYGDPFEYSEGAATEKRDPDFRKRVIEFYGSEVAIKIIKKRSSGKTKTVFRKRIVCAATGEPMPASNVIASHLFKHLWANRKHQLDLDSIDNPRNGLMLCKGVESAYDNSQPSIIQKDGGLRIHILDPSLKSIKVLDHTRSLLADRFQEHDDEGIKARNSDVFRNEPDFQSMTFGDLEGRALVLPVHKQPFDRCLCFQAHQARKRAVGLGWLSKATDFDFDDFWSEGASYLEKVRAWQATSRP
;
A
#
# COMPACT_ATOMS: atom_id res chain seq x y z
N MET A 1 11.17 -31.85 35.92
CA MET A 1 12.23 -32.84 35.63
C MET A 1 13.36 -32.12 34.91
N ALA A 2 14.55 -32.12 35.51
CA ALA A 2 15.91 -31.80 35.01
C ALA A 2 16.07 -30.53 34.14
N GLU A 3 16.62 -29.40 34.63
CA GLU A 3 18.05 -29.11 34.88
C GLU A 3 19.01 -29.64 33.81
N VAL A 4 19.62 -28.74 33.01
CA VAL A 4 21.05 -28.75 32.67
C VAL A 4 21.54 -27.32 32.46
N GLN A 5 22.40 -26.86 33.39
CA GLN A 5 23.29 -25.71 33.24
C GLN A 5 24.57 -26.16 32.52
N SER A 6 25.22 -25.29 31.73
CA SER A 6 26.65 -25.44 31.44
C SER A 6 27.33 -24.07 31.27
N GLY A 7 28.01 -23.65 32.34
CA GLY A 7 28.88 -22.47 32.36
C GLY A 7 30.27 -22.77 31.81
N GLY A 8 30.80 -21.85 30.99
CA GLY A 8 32.17 -21.89 30.49
C GLY A 8 33.08 -20.93 31.26
N LYS A 9 33.81 -21.44 32.26
CA LYS A 9 34.91 -20.73 32.95
C LYS A 9 36.17 -20.75 32.07
N ARG A 10 36.75 -19.59 31.77
CA ARG A 10 38.09 -19.49 31.16
C ARG A 10 39.17 -19.39 32.25
N LYS A 11 40.10 -20.36 32.21
CA LYS A 11 41.30 -20.50 33.03
C LYS A 11 42.31 -19.38 32.75
N ARG A 12 42.89 -18.81 33.81
CA ARG A 12 44.17 -18.07 33.76
C ARG A 12 45.31 -19.03 34.12
N PRO A 13 46.49 -18.96 33.48
CA PRO A 13 47.64 -19.72 33.92
C PRO A 13 48.37 -19.02 35.07
N ARG A 14 48.65 -19.80 36.10
CA ARG A 14 49.68 -19.58 37.14
C ARG A 14 51.03 -20.00 36.56
N GLY A 15 52.05 -19.17 36.73
CA GLY A 15 53.46 -19.55 36.67
C GLY A 15 54.16 -18.93 37.87
N GLN A 16 54.71 -19.78 38.73
CA GLN A 16 55.49 -19.47 39.93
C GLN A 16 56.83 -20.19 39.84
N ALA A 17 57.77 -19.73 40.68
CA ALA A 17 59.14 -20.17 40.91
C ALA A 17 60.18 -19.57 39.95
N GLY A 18 61.27 -18.97 40.41
CA GLY A 18 61.86 -18.87 41.75
C GLY A 18 63.38 -18.72 41.60
N GLU A 19 64.02 -18.24 42.66
CA GLU A 19 65.49 -18.15 42.87
C GLU A 19 66.26 -17.16 41.95
N GLU A 20 67.30 -16.46 42.39
CA GLU A 20 68.01 -16.44 43.65
C GLU A 20 68.71 -15.08 43.81
N THR A 21 69.05 -14.81 45.06
CA THR A 21 69.69 -13.63 45.64
C THR A 21 71.11 -13.35 45.13
N GLU A 22 71.44 -12.09 44.89
CA GLU A 22 72.75 -11.55 45.25
C GLU A 22 72.65 -10.09 45.70
N ARG A 23 73.08 -9.85 46.94
CA ARG A 23 73.22 -8.52 47.57
C ARG A 23 74.51 -7.90 47.07
N VAL A 24 74.41 -6.73 46.45
CA VAL A 24 75.53 -5.78 46.39
C VAL A 24 75.03 -4.42 46.86
N GLY A 25 75.57 -3.99 47.99
CA GLY A 25 75.33 -2.66 48.54
C GLY A 25 76.01 -1.59 47.70
N GLY A 26 75.31 -0.47 47.56
CA GLY A 26 75.82 0.74 46.92
C GLY A 26 74.76 1.82 47.00
N GLY A 27 74.71 2.56 48.11
CA GLY A 27 74.35 3.97 48.03
C GLY A 27 75.51 4.70 47.31
N PRO A 28 75.25 5.78 46.56
CA PRO A 28 74.64 6.97 47.15
C PRO A 28 73.65 7.72 46.24
N HIS A 29 72.91 8.65 46.85
CA HIS A 29 72.42 9.90 46.25
C HIS A 29 72.25 9.95 44.72
N ASP A 30 71.05 9.63 44.23
CA ASP A 30 70.59 10.10 42.92
C ASP A 30 69.17 10.66 43.00
N THR A 31 69.15 11.98 43.11
CA THR A 31 68.23 12.97 42.53
C THR A 31 66.74 12.59 42.43
N ASP A 32 65.96 13.19 43.34
CA ASP A 32 64.49 13.36 43.30
C ASP A 32 63.96 13.88 41.93
N GLU A 33 64.85 14.48 41.14
CA GLU A 33 64.62 14.99 39.79
C GLU A 33 64.33 13.88 38.77
N SER A 34 65.00 12.73 38.85
CA SER A 34 64.82 11.64 37.86
C SER A 34 63.47 10.93 38.00
N LYS A 35 62.91 10.85 39.21
CA LYS A 35 61.56 10.32 39.43
C LYS A 35 60.49 11.25 38.86
N ASN A 36 60.66 12.57 39.06
CA ASN A 36 59.77 13.60 38.52
C ASN A 36 59.72 13.58 36.98
N VAL A 37 60.86 13.32 36.32
CA VAL A 37 60.92 13.16 34.85
C VAL A 37 60.15 11.91 34.39
N MET A 38 60.30 10.76 35.06
CA MET A 38 59.58 9.53 34.68
C MET A 38 58.06 9.65 34.87
N ASP A 39 57.60 10.30 35.95
CA ASP A 39 56.17 10.51 36.18
C ASP A 39 55.54 11.39 35.10
N LYS A 40 56.23 12.45 34.66
CA LYS A 40 55.79 13.31 33.54
C LYS A 40 55.74 12.54 32.21
N VAL A 41 56.69 11.64 31.97
CA VAL A 41 56.69 10.79 30.76
C VAL A 41 55.50 9.82 30.78
N LEU A 42 55.21 9.20 31.92
CA LEU A 42 54.06 8.30 32.07
C LEU A 42 52.72 9.04 31.91
N GLU A 43 52.61 10.27 32.41
CA GLU A 43 51.44 11.13 32.19
C GLU A 43 51.24 11.44 30.71
N GLN A 44 52.31 11.83 29.99
CA GLN A 44 52.26 12.07 28.55
C GLN A 44 51.88 10.81 27.76
N ILE A 45 52.39 9.63 28.13
CA ILE A 45 52.00 8.35 27.53
C ILE A 45 50.51 8.07 27.75
N GLY A 46 49.99 8.36 28.95
CA GLY A 46 48.57 8.22 29.27
C GLY A 46 47.68 9.12 28.40
N LEU A 47 48.07 10.39 28.23
CA LEU A 47 47.35 11.34 27.36
C LEU A 47 47.36 10.92 25.89
N LEU A 48 48.51 10.43 25.40
CA LEU A 48 48.64 9.90 24.04
C LEU A 48 47.78 8.65 23.84
N SER A 49 47.77 7.73 24.80
CA SER A 49 46.94 6.51 24.76
C SER A 49 45.45 6.85 24.67
N ASN A 50 44.98 7.81 25.47
CA ASN A 50 43.59 8.27 25.44
C ASN A 50 43.22 8.94 24.10
N SER A 51 44.14 9.71 23.53
CA SER A 51 43.96 10.34 22.22
C SER A 51 43.87 9.29 21.10
N VAL A 52 44.73 8.27 21.13
CA VAL A 52 44.69 7.14 20.18
C VAL A 52 43.39 6.36 20.30
N ASN A 53 42.91 6.09 21.52
CA ASN A 53 41.64 5.39 21.74
C ASN A 53 40.44 6.21 21.21
N THR A 54 40.45 7.52 21.42
CA THR A 54 39.41 8.45 20.92
C THR A 54 39.40 8.51 19.39
N LEU A 55 40.58 8.59 18.78
CA LEU A 55 40.73 8.56 17.32
C LEU A 55 40.26 7.22 16.74
N SER A 56 40.62 6.10 17.37
CA SER A 56 40.15 4.76 16.97
C SER A 56 38.63 4.64 17.02
N GLY A 57 37.99 5.14 18.08
CA GLY A 57 36.52 5.19 18.17
C GLY A 57 35.87 6.04 17.06
N THR A 58 36.49 7.18 16.72
CA THR A 58 36.02 8.07 15.66
C THR A 58 36.12 7.43 14.28
N VAL A 59 37.25 6.77 14.00
CA VAL A 59 37.47 6.02 12.74
C VAL A 59 36.45 4.89 12.59
N ASN A 60 36.18 4.13 13.65
CA ASN A 60 35.17 3.06 13.63
C ASN A 60 33.74 3.60 13.38
N SER A 61 33.40 4.76 13.95
CA SER A 61 32.13 5.43 13.72
C SER A 61 31.97 5.90 12.27
N LEU A 62 33.02 6.47 11.69
CA LEU A 62 33.06 6.89 10.28
C LEU A 62 32.93 5.69 9.33
N ASP A 63 33.67 4.61 9.57
CA ASP A 63 33.57 3.38 8.76
C ASP A 63 32.14 2.82 8.76
N LYS A 64 31.48 2.78 9.93
CA LYS A 64 30.08 2.34 10.03
C LYS A 64 29.12 3.24 9.24
N LYS A 65 29.31 4.56 9.25
CA LYS A 65 28.51 5.50 8.44
C LYS A 65 28.76 5.29 6.94
N MET A 66 30.02 5.12 6.53
CA MET A 66 30.39 4.92 5.13
C MET A 66 29.81 3.62 4.57
N ARG A 67 29.82 2.52 5.34
CA ARG A 67 29.15 1.27 4.96
C ARG A 67 27.64 1.42 4.79
N ARG A 68 26.98 2.22 5.62
CA ARG A 68 25.53 2.52 5.48
C ARG A 68 25.24 3.28 4.19
N ILE A 69 26.05 4.29 3.86
CA ILE A 69 25.93 5.07 2.62
C ILE A 69 26.13 4.17 1.40
N LEU A 70 27.19 3.35 1.39
CA LEU A 70 27.45 2.38 0.32
C LEU A 70 26.30 1.39 0.14
N LYS A 71 25.73 0.87 1.24
CA LYS A 71 24.56 -0.01 1.18
C LYS A 71 23.34 0.70 0.57
N SER A 72 23.12 1.97 0.94
CA SER A 72 22.04 2.80 0.40
C SER A 72 22.23 3.07 -1.10
N GLN A 73 23.44 3.43 -1.53
CA GLN A 73 23.75 3.66 -2.95
C GLN A 73 23.58 2.39 -3.78
N LYS A 74 24.00 1.23 -3.26
CA LYS A 74 23.79 -0.06 -3.94
C LYS A 74 22.31 -0.39 -4.09
N ALA A 75 21.50 -0.13 -3.07
CA ALA A 75 20.05 -0.32 -3.14
C ALA A 75 19.40 0.62 -4.18
N HIS A 76 19.82 1.89 -4.22
CA HIS A 76 19.35 2.86 -5.20
C HIS A 76 19.71 2.45 -6.65
N ALA A 77 20.96 2.04 -6.89
CA ALA A 77 21.40 1.56 -8.20
C ALA A 77 20.63 0.30 -8.65
N GLN A 78 20.30 -0.61 -7.72
CA GLN A 78 19.46 -1.76 -8.01
C GLN A 78 18.02 -1.36 -8.37
N ALA A 79 17.44 -0.37 -7.69
CA ALA A 79 16.11 0.15 -8.00
C ALA A 79 16.07 0.81 -9.39
N LEU A 80 17.07 1.63 -9.74
CA LEU A 80 17.18 2.23 -11.08
C LEU A 80 17.27 1.17 -12.18
N LYS A 81 18.09 0.13 -11.97
CA LYS A 81 18.21 -0.97 -12.93
C LYS A 81 16.91 -1.77 -13.08
N ALA A 82 16.15 -1.94 -11.99
CA ALA A 82 14.84 -2.59 -12.04
C ALA A 82 13.81 -1.75 -12.80
N LEU A 83 13.81 -0.43 -12.64
CA LEU A 83 12.98 0.49 -13.40
C LEU A 83 13.33 0.46 -14.89
N GLU A 84 14.62 0.45 -15.23
CA GLU A 84 15.09 0.38 -16.63
C GLU A 84 14.67 -0.93 -17.29
N LEU A 85 14.85 -2.07 -16.62
CA LEU A 85 14.36 -3.37 -17.10
C LEU A 85 12.84 -3.43 -17.24
N SER A 86 12.10 -2.84 -16.29
CA SER A 86 10.63 -2.75 -16.37
C SER A 86 10.18 -1.89 -17.56
N ALA A 87 10.91 -0.83 -17.88
CA ALA A 87 10.63 0.04 -19.02
C ALA A 87 10.94 -0.67 -20.36
N GLN A 88 12.08 -1.34 -20.45
CA GLN A 88 12.46 -2.13 -21.64
C GLN A 88 11.46 -3.26 -21.90
N PHE A 89 11.06 -3.99 -20.86
CA PHE A 89 10.10 -5.09 -20.99
C PHE A 89 8.70 -4.59 -21.38
N SER A 90 8.25 -3.46 -20.83
CA SER A 90 6.98 -2.82 -21.24
C SER A 90 6.99 -2.36 -22.70
N ALA A 91 8.15 -1.97 -23.22
CA ALA A 91 8.30 -1.55 -24.62
C ALA A 91 8.30 -2.74 -25.59
N GLU A 92 8.80 -3.91 -25.16
CA GLU A 92 8.94 -5.09 -26.02
C GLU A 92 7.68 -5.99 -26.03
N TYR A 93 6.97 -6.10 -24.90
CA TYR A 93 5.85 -7.07 -24.74
C TYR A 93 4.47 -6.42 -24.52
N GLY A 94 4.38 -5.08 -24.61
CA GLY A 94 3.21 -4.32 -24.20
C GLY A 94 3.06 -4.28 -22.67
N ASP A 95 2.21 -3.38 -22.16
CA ASP A 95 1.91 -3.37 -20.72
C ASP A 95 1.10 -4.62 -20.38
N PRO A 96 1.63 -5.56 -19.59
CA PRO A 96 0.87 -6.76 -19.28
C PRO A 96 -0.37 -6.51 -18.40
N PHE A 97 -0.53 -5.28 -17.91
CA PHE A 97 -1.67 -4.80 -17.16
C PHE A 97 -2.52 -3.82 -17.97
N GLU A 98 -2.43 -3.86 -19.30
CA GLU A 98 -3.23 -3.03 -20.17
C GLU A 98 -4.72 -3.17 -19.82
N TYR A 99 -5.32 -2.03 -19.50
CA TYR A 99 -6.73 -1.92 -19.17
C TYR A 99 -7.54 -2.10 -20.45
N SER A 100 -8.06 -3.30 -20.68
CA SER A 100 -9.12 -3.52 -21.66
C SER A 100 -10.47 -3.17 -21.03
N GLU A 101 -11.28 -2.39 -21.75
CA GLU A 101 -12.65 -2.09 -21.36
C GLU A 101 -13.48 -3.39 -21.33
N GLY A 102 -14.34 -3.56 -20.33
CA GLY A 102 -15.38 -4.60 -20.32
C GLY A 102 -14.99 -6.03 -19.96
N ALA A 103 -13.71 -6.42 -19.94
CA ALA A 103 -13.30 -7.81 -19.70
C ALA A 103 -13.25 -8.26 -18.22
N ALA A 104 -13.46 -7.35 -17.26
CA ALA A 104 -13.30 -7.64 -15.82
C ALA A 104 -14.45 -8.46 -15.17
N THR A 105 -15.48 -8.85 -15.94
CA THR A 105 -16.73 -9.40 -15.38
C THR A 105 -17.05 -10.87 -15.67
N GLU A 106 -16.30 -11.58 -16.51
CA GLU A 106 -16.81 -12.84 -17.09
C GLU A 106 -16.77 -14.06 -16.15
N LYS A 107 -15.93 -14.09 -15.12
CA LYS A 107 -15.91 -15.16 -14.12
C LYS A 107 -15.75 -14.57 -12.73
N ARG A 108 -16.87 -14.31 -12.06
CA ARG A 108 -16.87 -13.90 -10.65
C ARG A 108 -17.34 -15.07 -9.81
N ASP A 109 -16.59 -15.37 -8.74
CA ASP A 109 -17.08 -16.25 -7.68
C ASP A 109 -18.46 -15.71 -7.20
N PRO A 110 -19.53 -16.52 -7.28
CA PRO A 110 -20.88 -16.08 -6.93
C PRO A 110 -20.99 -15.58 -5.48
N ASP A 111 -20.12 -16.06 -4.60
CA ASP A 111 -20.11 -15.72 -3.18
C ASP A 111 -19.20 -14.52 -2.86
N PHE A 112 -18.34 -14.06 -3.78
CA PHE A 112 -17.44 -12.92 -3.53
C PHE A 112 -18.20 -11.70 -3.04
N ARG A 113 -19.30 -11.36 -3.73
CA ARG A 113 -20.16 -10.24 -3.37
C ARG A 113 -20.70 -10.37 -1.95
N LYS A 114 -21.18 -11.56 -1.57
CA LYS A 114 -21.70 -11.84 -0.24
C LYS A 114 -20.61 -11.63 0.82
N ARG A 115 -19.41 -12.16 0.58
CA ARG A 115 -18.26 -12.01 1.49
C ARG A 115 -17.81 -10.56 1.63
N VAL A 116 -17.84 -9.74 0.57
CA VAL A 116 -17.51 -8.30 0.65
C VAL A 116 -18.56 -7.57 1.49
N ILE A 117 -19.85 -7.85 1.30
CA ILE A 117 -20.95 -7.26 2.10
C ILE A 117 -20.79 -7.63 3.57
N GLU A 118 -20.55 -8.90 3.89
CA GLU A 118 -20.35 -9.39 5.26
C GLU A 118 -19.08 -8.82 5.88
N PHE A 119 -17.99 -8.77 5.10
CA PHE A 119 -16.74 -8.17 5.55
C PHE A 119 -16.95 -6.72 5.89
N TYR A 120 -17.44 -5.84 5.03
CA TYR A 120 -17.58 -4.42 5.37
C TYR A 120 -18.85 -4.05 6.15
N GLY A 121 -19.78 -4.99 6.40
CA GLY A 121 -21.07 -4.68 7.02
C GLY A 121 -21.88 -3.67 6.21
N SER A 122 -21.79 -3.73 4.87
CA SER A 122 -22.34 -2.70 3.98
C SER A 122 -23.86 -2.76 3.81
N GLU A 123 -24.53 -3.79 4.36
CA GLU A 123 -25.99 -3.91 4.30
C GLU A 123 -26.67 -3.13 5.42
N VAL A 124 -27.62 -2.26 5.05
CA VAL A 124 -28.42 -1.45 5.98
C VAL A 124 -29.92 -1.61 5.70
N ALA A 125 -30.74 -1.52 6.74
CA ALA A 125 -32.20 -1.52 6.61
C ALA A 125 -32.73 -0.08 6.65
N ILE A 126 -33.39 0.35 5.57
CA ILE A 126 -34.00 1.68 5.49
C ILE A 126 -35.51 1.57 5.70
N LYS A 127 -36.05 2.46 6.53
CA LYS A 127 -37.49 2.64 6.75
C LYS A 127 -38.09 3.50 5.63
N ILE A 128 -39.04 2.95 4.87
CA ILE A 128 -39.77 3.67 3.82
C ILE A 128 -41.23 3.82 4.23
N ILE A 129 -41.74 5.05 4.23
CA ILE A 129 -43.14 5.35 4.52
C ILE A 129 -43.88 5.53 3.19
N LYS A 130 -44.83 4.63 2.91
CA LYS A 130 -45.68 4.71 1.71
C LYS A 130 -47.06 5.20 2.10
N LYS A 131 -47.55 6.26 1.45
CA LYS A 131 -48.97 6.65 1.53
C LYS A 131 -49.77 5.75 0.60
N ARG A 132 -50.86 5.17 1.11
CA ARG A 132 -51.83 4.43 0.30
C ARG A 132 -52.86 5.39 -0.27
N SER A 133 -53.53 4.99 -1.35
CA SER A 133 -54.68 5.72 -1.93
C SER A 133 -55.78 6.00 -0.91
N SER A 134 -55.91 5.18 0.14
CA SER A 134 -56.84 5.38 1.26
C SER A 134 -56.38 6.40 2.31
N GLY A 135 -55.29 7.14 2.07
CA GLY A 135 -54.70 8.09 3.03
C GLY A 135 -53.90 7.44 4.17
N LYS A 136 -54.03 6.13 4.39
CA LYS A 136 -53.27 5.38 5.41
C LYS A 136 -51.80 5.25 5.02
N THR A 137 -50.90 5.42 5.99
CA THR A 137 -49.47 5.18 5.80
C THR A 137 -49.11 3.72 6.09
N LYS A 138 -48.23 3.14 5.29
CA LYS A 138 -47.61 1.83 5.51
C LYS A 138 -46.10 2.01 5.62
N THR A 139 -45.52 1.55 6.73
CA THR A 139 -44.07 1.46 6.87
C THR A 139 -43.57 0.16 6.24
N VAL A 140 -42.53 0.24 5.42
CA VAL A 140 -41.85 -0.90 4.81
C VAL A 140 -40.35 -0.75 5.03
N PHE A 141 -39.70 -1.77 5.58
CA PHE A 141 -38.23 -1.81 5.64
C PHE A 141 -37.68 -2.42 4.36
N ARG A 142 -36.63 -1.81 3.79
CA ARG A 142 -35.90 -2.36 2.64
C ARG A 142 -34.42 -2.45 2.96
N LYS A 143 -33.83 -3.61 2.65
CA LYS A 143 -32.38 -3.79 2.67
C LYS A 143 -31.74 -3.02 1.51
N ARG A 144 -30.64 -2.32 1.82
CA ARG A 144 -29.83 -1.55 0.88
C ARG A 144 -28.36 -1.79 1.14
N ILE A 145 -27.54 -1.54 0.14
CA ILE A 145 -26.09 -1.66 0.23
C ILE A 145 -25.48 -0.26 0.16
N VAL A 146 -24.62 0.07 1.12
CA VAL A 146 -23.85 1.31 1.13
C VAL A 146 -22.74 1.23 0.10
N CYS A 147 -22.70 2.21 -0.81
CA CYS A 147 -21.58 2.40 -1.72
C CYS A 147 -20.41 3.03 -0.95
N ALA A 148 -19.22 2.43 -0.97
CA ALA A 148 -18.05 2.93 -0.25
C ALA A 148 -17.60 4.30 -0.77
N ALA A 149 -17.76 4.58 -2.06
CA ALA A 149 -17.35 5.84 -2.66
C ALA A 149 -18.29 7.01 -2.31
N THR A 150 -19.61 6.77 -2.36
CA THR A 150 -20.59 7.84 -2.14
C THR A 150 -21.05 7.91 -0.69
N GLY A 151 -20.96 6.82 0.06
CA GLY A 151 -21.57 6.68 1.39
C GLY A 151 -23.09 6.45 1.36
N GLU A 152 -23.69 6.47 0.17
CA GLU A 152 -25.14 6.43 0.01
C GLU A 152 -25.66 4.98 -0.03
N PRO A 153 -26.76 4.67 0.67
CA PRO A 153 -27.37 3.36 0.63
C PRO A 153 -28.27 3.19 -0.59
N MET A 154 -27.93 2.22 -1.43
CA MET A 154 -28.58 2.00 -2.73
C MET A 154 -29.23 0.62 -2.83
N PRO A 155 -30.16 0.42 -3.77
CA PRO A 155 -30.65 -0.92 -4.09
C PRO A 155 -29.51 -1.84 -4.49
N ALA A 156 -29.57 -3.10 -4.06
CA ALA A 156 -28.52 -4.08 -4.34
C ALA A 156 -28.23 -4.23 -5.86
N SER A 157 -29.22 -4.05 -6.73
CA SER A 157 -29.05 -4.08 -8.19
C SER A 157 -28.10 -3.01 -8.75
N ASN A 158 -27.83 -1.95 -7.97
CA ASN A 158 -27.04 -0.79 -8.39
C ASN A 158 -25.65 -0.73 -7.78
N VAL A 159 -25.35 -1.65 -6.87
CA VAL A 159 -24.05 -1.76 -6.21
C VAL A 159 -23.43 -3.10 -6.58
N ILE A 160 -22.16 -3.04 -6.94
CA ILE A 160 -21.34 -4.15 -7.37
C ILE A 160 -20.19 -4.32 -6.37
N ALA A 161 -19.80 -5.56 -6.11
CA ALA A 161 -18.52 -5.85 -5.47
C ALA A 161 -17.43 -5.75 -6.54
N SER A 162 -16.74 -4.61 -6.56
CA SER A 162 -15.63 -4.30 -7.46
C SER A 162 -14.33 -4.88 -6.90
N HIS A 163 -13.54 -5.55 -7.72
CA HIS A 163 -12.20 -5.99 -7.34
C HIS A 163 -11.20 -4.85 -7.49
N LEU A 164 -10.34 -4.65 -6.49
CA LEU A 164 -9.26 -3.65 -6.53
C LEU A 164 -8.14 -4.09 -7.46
N PHE A 165 -7.69 -5.33 -7.28
CA PHE A 165 -6.86 -6.05 -8.23
C PHE A 165 -7.76 -6.94 -9.09
N LYS A 166 -7.89 -6.59 -10.37
CA LYS A 166 -8.86 -7.16 -11.29
C LYS A 166 -8.67 -8.66 -11.51
N HIS A 167 -9.77 -9.36 -11.76
CA HIS A 167 -9.74 -10.78 -12.06
C HIS A 167 -8.94 -11.11 -13.33
N LEU A 168 -8.87 -10.19 -14.31
CA LEU A 168 -8.03 -10.36 -15.50
C LEU A 168 -6.54 -10.54 -15.16
N TRP A 169 -6.10 -10.03 -14.00
CA TRP A 169 -4.72 -10.14 -13.52
C TRP A 169 -4.54 -11.27 -12.51
N ALA A 170 -5.52 -12.17 -12.35
CA ALA A 170 -5.49 -13.22 -11.32
C ALA A 170 -4.24 -14.13 -11.42
N ASN A 171 -3.69 -14.35 -12.61
CA ASN A 171 -2.44 -15.09 -12.82
C ASN A 171 -1.21 -14.40 -12.18
N ARG A 172 -1.31 -13.11 -11.87
CA ARG A 172 -0.25 -12.27 -11.28
C ARG A 172 -0.52 -11.91 -9.82
N LYS A 173 -1.55 -12.50 -9.20
CA LYS A 173 -1.94 -12.22 -7.79
C LYS A 173 -0.79 -12.40 -6.80
N HIS A 174 0.16 -13.32 -7.08
CA HIS A 174 1.34 -13.56 -6.27
C HIS A 174 2.31 -12.35 -6.21
N GLN A 175 2.30 -11.47 -7.22
CA GLN A 175 3.12 -10.25 -7.26
C GLN A 175 2.66 -9.22 -6.21
N LEU A 176 1.39 -9.31 -5.83
CA LEU A 176 0.80 -8.53 -4.75
C LEU A 176 0.54 -9.37 -3.51
N ASP A 177 1.16 -10.54 -3.35
CA ASP A 177 0.97 -11.37 -2.14
C ASP A 177 -0.52 -11.61 -1.82
N LEU A 178 -1.30 -11.94 -2.85
CA LEU A 178 -2.73 -12.25 -2.74
C LEU A 178 -2.94 -13.76 -2.82
N ASP A 179 -3.35 -14.36 -1.71
CA ASP A 179 -3.72 -15.79 -1.66
C ASP A 179 -4.88 -16.08 -2.62
N SER A 180 -5.89 -15.22 -2.61
CA SER A 180 -7.08 -15.31 -3.43
C SER A 180 -7.46 -13.95 -4.00
N ILE A 181 -7.83 -13.95 -5.28
CA ILE A 181 -8.39 -12.77 -5.96
C ILE A 181 -9.74 -12.38 -5.34
N ASP A 182 -10.49 -13.35 -4.83
CA ASP A 182 -11.82 -13.17 -4.22
C ASP A 182 -11.75 -13.02 -2.69
N ASN A 183 -10.59 -12.62 -2.16
CA ASN A 183 -10.48 -12.17 -0.78
C ASN A 183 -11.30 -10.89 -0.62
N PRO A 184 -12.17 -10.77 0.40
CA PRO A 184 -13.03 -9.59 0.55
C PRO A 184 -12.27 -8.28 0.74
N ARG A 185 -11.01 -8.31 1.21
CA ARG A 185 -10.13 -7.13 1.27
C ARG A 185 -9.66 -6.65 -0.10
N ASN A 186 -9.70 -7.51 -1.13
CA ASN A 186 -9.53 -7.13 -2.53
C ASN A 186 -10.84 -6.61 -3.16
N GLY A 187 -11.89 -6.40 -2.37
CA GLY A 187 -13.20 -5.94 -2.85
C GLY A 187 -13.63 -4.62 -2.22
N LEU A 188 -14.44 -3.86 -2.95
CA LEU A 188 -15.23 -2.74 -2.45
C LEU A 188 -16.64 -2.76 -3.02
N MET A 189 -17.63 -2.34 -2.22
CA MET A 189 -18.99 -2.12 -2.71
C MET A 189 -19.07 -0.76 -3.40
N LEU A 190 -19.13 -0.74 -4.73
CA LEU A 190 -19.20 0.48 -5.53
C LEU A 190 -20.50 0.52 -6.32
N CYS A 191 -21.10 1.70 -6.47
CA CYS A 191 -22.23 1.86 -7.38
C CYS A 191 -21.75 1.69 -8.82
N LYS A 192 -22.60 1.18 -9.71
CA LYS A 192 -22.25 0.82 -11.09
C LYS A 192 -21.50 1.91 -11.85
N GLY A 193 -21.93 3.17 -11.74
CA GLY A 193 -21.25 4.29 -12.39
C GLY A 193 -19.82 4.50 -11.88
N VAL A 194 -19.61 4.45 -10.56
CA VAL A 194 -18.27 4.58 -9.98
C VAL A 194 -17.41 3.36 -10.28
N GLU A 195 -17.96 2.15 -10.19
CA GLU A 195 -17.24 0.91 -10.50
C GLU A 195 -16.73 0.91 -11.93
N SER A 196 -17.58 1.25 -12.90
CA SER A 196 -17.19 1.32 -14.31
C SER A 196 -16.13 2.38 -14.57
N ALA A 197 -16.28 3.57 -13.98
CA ALA A 197 -15.27 4.62 -14.13
C ALA A 197 -13.92 4.17 -13.54
N TYR A 198 -13.94 3.57 -12.35
CA TYR A 198 -12.77 2.99 -11.67
C TYR A 198 -12.12 1.89 -12.50
N ASP A 199 -12.92 1.00 -13.08
CA ASP A 199 -12.45 -0.03 -14.01
C ASP A 199 -11.89 0.55 -15.30
N ASN A 200 -12.15 1.80 -15.65
CA ASN A 200 -11.54 2.49 -16.79
C ASN A 200 -10.38 3.41 -16.38
N SER A 201 -9.93 3.33 -15.13
CA SER A 201 -8.86 4.17 -14.56
C SER A 201 -9.15 5.68 -14.60
N GLN A 202 -10.42 6.08 -14.67
CA GLN A 202 -10.79 7.50 -14.72
C GLN A 202 -10.69 8.15 -13.32
N PRO A 203 -11.13 7.51 -12.23
CA PRO A 203 -10.72 7.82 -10.89
C PRO A 203 -9.66 6.82 -10.37
N SER A 204 -8.90 7.27 -9.39
CA SER A 204 -8.04 6.44 -8.55
C SER A 204 -8.45 6.58 -7.09
N ILE A 205 -8.07 5.61 -6.27
CA ILE A 205 -8.23 5.66 -4.81
C ILE A 205 -6.83 5.72 -4.22
N ILE A 206 -6.55 6.79 -3.47
CA ILE A 206 -5.24 7.05 -2.88
C ILE A 206 -5.33 7.24 -1.37
N GLN A 207 -4.22 6.97 -0.68
CA GLN A 207 -4.07 7.35 0.71
C GLN A 207 -3.62 8.81 0.79
N LYS A 208 -4.40 9.63 1.49
CA LYS A 208 -4.10 11.05 1.71
C LYS A 208 -4.72 11.52 3.03
N ASP A 209 -3.93 12.24 3.83
CA ASP A 209 -4.30 12.73 5.16
C ASP A 209 -4.75 11.60 6.12
N GLY A 210 -4.11 10.44 6.03
CA GLY A 210 -4.42 9.28 6.87
C GLY A 210 -5.69 8.51 6.50
N GLY A 211 -6.33 8.82 5.36
CA GLY A 211 -7.52 8.12 4.88
C GLY A 211 -7.47 7.79 3.39
N LEU A 212 -8.33 6.85 2.96
CA LEU A 212 -8.51 6.52 1.55
C LEU A 212 -9.46 7.53 0.91
N ARG A 213 -9.02 8.19 -0.17
CA ARG A 213 -9.77 9.23 -0.87
C ARG A 213 -9.81 8.97 -2.37
N ILE A 214 -10.90 9.39 -2.99
CA ILE A 214 -11.06 9.34 -4.44
C ILE A 214 -10.35 10.53 -5.07
N HIS A 215 -9.65 10.29 -6.18
CA HIS A 215 -9.07 11.34 -7.01
C HIS A 215 -9.45 11.13 -8.48
N ILE A 216 -10.03 12.14 -9.11
CA ILE A 216 -10.50 12.07 -10.49
C ILE A 216 -9.35 12.47 -11.43
N LEU A 217 -8.86 11.49 -12.20
CA LEU A 217 -7.76 11.65 -13.15
C LEU A 217 -8.25 12.21 -14.49
N ASP A 218 -9.44 11.78 -14.95
CA ASP A 218 -10.07 12.28 -16.17
C ASP A 218 -10.89 13.55 -15.87
N PRO A 219 -10.43 14.76 -16.27
CA PRO A 219 -11.12 16.00 -15.94
C PRO A 219 -12.51 16.08 -16.58
N SER A 220 -12.72 15.42 -17.73
CA SER A 220 -14.01 15.43 -18.43
C SER A 220 -15.11 14.70 -17.63
N LEU A 221 -14.72 13.78 -16.76
CA LEU A 221 -15.64 13.04 -15.91
C LEU A 221 -16.26 13.93 -14.81
N LYS A 222 -15.58 15.00 -14.38
CA LYS A 222 -15.98 15.81 -13.21
C LYS A 222 -17.37 16.43 -13.33
N SER A 223 -17.79 16.84 -14.52
CA SER A 223 -19.12 17.43 -14.75
C SER A 223 -20.22 16.39 -14.99
N ILE A 224 -19.87 15.11 -15.13
CA ILE A 224 -20.81 14.03 -15.42
C ILE A 224 -21.45 13.58 -14.11
N LYS A 225 -22.78 13.43 -14.12
CA LYS A 225 -23.52 12.83 -13.02
C LYS A 225 -23.23 11.34 -12.93
N VAL A 226 -22.96 10.84 -11.72
CA VAL A 226 -22.67 9.41 -11.48
C VAL A 226 -23.83 8.52 -11.98
N LEU A 227 -25.06 9.00 -11.80
CA LEU A 227 -26.26 8.32 -12.25
C LEU A 227 -26.38 8.30 -13.78
N ASP A 228 -26.04 9.39 -14.47
CA ASP A 228 -26.14 9.46 -15.93
C ASP A 228 -25.07 8.60 -16.59
N HIS A 229 -23.86 8.56 -16.02
CA HIS A 229 -22.83 7.60 -16.43
C HIS A 229 -23.32 6.15 -16.28
N THR A 230 -23.96 5.82 -15.15
CA THR A 230 -24.59 4.51 -14.94
C THR A 230 -25.63 4.19 -16.01
N ARG A 231 -26.46 5.17 -16.41
CA ARG A 231 -27.51 4.98 -17.41
C ARG A 231 -26.93 4.75 -18.81
N SER A 232 -25.90 5.51 -19.20
CA SER A 232 -25.20 5.32 -20.48
C SER A 232 -24.70 3.88 -20.61
N LEU A 233 -23.99 3.39 -19.58
CA LEU A 233 -23.45 2.02 -19.54
C LEU A 233 -24.52 0.93 -19.63
N LEU A 234 -25.73 1.20 -19.14
CA LEU A 234 -26.85 0.27 -19.27
C LEU A 234 -27.49 0.39 -20.65
N ALA A 235 -27.66 1.60 -21.19
CA ALA A 235 -28.22 1.82 -22.51
C ALA A 235 -27.40 1.10 -23.59
N ASP A 236 -26.07 1.17 -23.53
CA ASP A 236 -25.17 0.53 -24.50
C ASP A 236 -25.29 -1.00 -24.45
N ARG A 237 -25.49 -1.60 -23.26
CA ARG A 237 -25.71 -3.05 -23.11
C ARG A 237 -27.09 -3.52 -23.56
N PHE A 238 -28.08 -2.63 -23.62
CA PHE A 238 -29.46 -2.96 -23.97
C PHE A 238 -29.85 -2.51 -25.38
N GLN A 239 -28.96 -1.84 -26.13
CA GLN A 239 -29.17 -1.59 -27.55
C GLN A 239 -29.21 -2.90 -28.38
N GLU A 240 -28.77 -4.03 -27.82
CA GLU A 240 -28.84 -5.34 -28.48
C GLU A 240 -30.15 -6.11 -28.21
N HIS A 241 -31.04 -5.64 -27.32
CA HIS A 241 -32.30 -6.32 -27.03
C HIS A 241 -33.47 -5.32 -26.89
N ASP A 242 -34.35 -5.30 -27.91
CA ASP A 242 -35.58 -4.50 -28.04
C ASP A 242 -36.70 -4.89 -27.04
N ASP A 243 -36.41 -4.97 -25.75
CA ASP A 243 -37.42 -5.27 -24.73
C ASP A 243 -37.79 -4.01 -23.91
N GLU A 244 -38.92 -3.39 -24.26
CA GLU A 244 -39.52 -2.24 -23.56
C GLU A 244 -39.72 -2.48 -22.04
N GLY A 245 -39.84 -3.74 -21.61
CA GLY A 245 -39.98 -4.12 -20.20
C GLY A 245 -38.76 -3.85 -19.31
N ILE A 246 -37.54 -3.77 -19.88
CA ILE A 246 -36.30 -3.52 -19.13
C ILE A 246 -36.11 -2.03 -18.84
N LYS A 247 -36.51 -1.15 -19.77
CA LYS A 247 -36.48 0.31 -19.60
C LYS A 247 -37.34 0.78 -18.42
N ALA A 248 -38.52 0.17 -18.24
CA ALA A 248 -39.41 0.46 -17.12
C ALA A 248 -38.81 0.06 -15.75
N ARG A 249 -38.20 -1.14 -15.65
CA ARG A 249 -37.60 -1.64 -14.39
C ARG A 249 -36.39 -0.83 -13.92
N ASN A 250 -35.60 -0.27 -14.83
CA ASN A 250 -34.41 0.54 -14.48
C ASN A 250 -34.77 1.99 -14.10
N SER A 251 -35.91 2.52 -14.56
CA SER A 251 -36.33 3.90 -14.27
C SER A 251 -36.73 4.15 -12.80
N ASP A 252 -37.18 3.11 -12.10
CA ASP A 252 -37.65 3.21 -10.71
C ASP A 252 -36.56 3.01 -9.65
N VAL A 253 -35.35 2.61 -10.04
CA VAL A 253 -34.34 2.14 -9.08
C VAL A 253 -33.63 3.30 -8.34
N PHE A 254 -33.68 4.52 -8.89
CA PHE A 254 -33.05 5.71 -8.29
C PHE A 254 -34.02 6.87 -8.03
N ARG A 255 -35.32 6.69 -8.30
CA ARG A 255 -36.31 7.77 -8.35
C ARG A 255 -36.54 8.54 -7.04
N ASN A 256 -35.96 8.11 -5.92
CA ASN A 256 -36.28 8.66 -4.59
C ASN A 256 -35.06 9.06 -3.73
N GLU A 257 -33.86 9.17 -4.30
CA GLU A 257 -32.67 9.62 -3.55
C GLU A 257 -32.15 10.95 -4.12
N PRO A 258 -32.65 12.11 -3.65
CA PRO A 258 -32.37 13.42 -4.25
C PRO A 258 -30.87 13.75 -4.24
N ASP A 259 -30.14 13.42 -3.17
CA ASP A 259 -28.72 13.75 -3.04
C ASP A 259 -27.84 12.96 -4.02
N PHE A 260 -28.22 11.73 -4.36
CA PHE A 260 -27.50 10.94 -5.35
C PHE A 260 -27.85 11.33 -6.80
N GLN A 261 -29.05 11.86 -7.04
CA GLN A 261 -29.49 12.24 -8.40
C GLN A 261 -28.73 13.45 -8.96
N SER A 262 -28.25 14.35 -8.10
CA SER A 262 -27.46 15.51 -8.48
C SER A 262 -25.94 15.26 -8.44
N MET A 263 -25.50 14.21 -7.74
CA MET A 263 -24.08 13.93 -7.51
C MET A 263 -23.31 13.72 -8.82
N THR A 264 -22.28 14.53 -8.99
CA THR A 264 -21.28 14.44 -10.06
C THR A 264 -20.04 13.69 -9.60
N PHE A 265 -19.18 13.27 -10.52
CA PHE A 265 -17.86 12.77 -10.14
C PHE A 265 -16.97 13.87 -9.55
N GLY A 266 -17.19 15.15 -9.91
CA GLY A 266 -16.51 16.28 -9.28
C GLY A 266 -16.78 16.34 -7.77
N ASP A 267 -17.99 15.98 -7.33
CA ASP A 267 -18.35 15.90 -5.91
C ASP A 267 -17.66 14.75 -5.16
N LEU A 268 -17.07 13.79 -5.90
CA LEU A 268 -16.28 12.70 -5.34
C LEU A 268 -14.80 13.04 -5.20
N GLU A 269 -14.31 14.11 -5.84
CA GLU A 269 -12.92 14.54 -5.73
C GLU A 269 -12.52 14.80 -4.27
N GLY A 270 -11.48 14.10 -3.80
CA GLY A 270 -10.99 14.19 -2.43
C GLY A 270 -11.92 13.59 -1.36
N ARG A 271 -13.07 13.03 -1.76
CA ARG A 271 -14.03 12.41 -0.83
C ARG A 271 -13.42 11.15 -0.22
N ALA A 272 -13.51 11.03 1.10
CA ALA A 272 -13.06 9.84 1.81
C ALA A 272 -14.00 8.66 1.56
N LEU A 273 -13.45 7.45 1.44
CA LEU A 273 -14.25 6.23 1.38
C LEU A 273 -14.97 6.00 2.71
N VAL A 274 -16.22 5.58 2.62
CA VAL A 274 -17.05 5.19 3.77
C VAL A 274 -16.84 3.70 4.03
N LEU A 275 -15.94 3.41 4.97
CA LEU A 275 -15.59 2.07 5.41
C LEU A 275 -15.69 1.96 6.95
N PRO A 276 -15.94 0.77 7.52
CA PRO A 276 -15.81 0.57 8.96
C PRO A 276 -14.37 0.80 9.43
N VAL A 277 -14.20 1.47 10.57
CA VAL A 277 -12.89 1.90 11.12
C VAL A 277 -11.84 0.79 11.15
N HIS A 278 -12.24 -0.45 11.46
CA HIS A 278 -11.33 -1.59 11.62
C HIS A 278 -11.21 -2.50 10.41
N LYS A 279 -11.76 -2.09 9.25
CA LYS A 279 -11.81 -2.93 8.05
C LYS A 279 -11.27 -2.17 6.86
N GLN A 280 -10.03 -2.46 6.53
CA GLN A 280 -9.33 -1.84 5.41
C GLN A 280 -9.22 -2.79 4.22
N PRO A 281 -9.40 -2.29 2.99
CA PRO A 281 -9.01 -3.01 1.79
C PRO A 281 -7.50 -3.31 1.79
N PHE A 282 -7.02 -4.03 0.78
CA PHE A 282 -5.59 -4.22 0.59
C PHE A 282 -4.94 -2.97 -0.01
N ASP A 283 -4.07 -2.35 0.78
CA ASP A 283 -3.32 -1.15 0.42
C ASP A 283 -2.46 -1.39 -0.82
N ARG A 284 -1.80 -2.55 -0.90
CA ARG A 284 -1.02 -2.95 -2.08
C ARG A 284 -1.84 -3.03 -3.38
N CYS A 285 -3.11 -3.42 -3.30
CA CYS A 285 -4.00 -3.49 -4.47
C CYS A 285 -4.43 -2.09 -4.92
N LEU A 286 -4.78 -1.23 -3.96
CA LEU A 286 -5.12 0.17 -4.21
C LEU A 286 -3.93 0.94 -4.78
N CYS A 287 -2.74 0.79 -4.19
CA CYS A 287 -1.52 1.43 -4.66
C CYS A 287 -1.18 0.97 -6.08
N PHE A 288 -1.22 -0.33 -6.34
CA PHE A 288 -1.04 -0.86 -7.69
C PHE A 288 -2.05 -0.26 -8.68
N GLN A 289 -3.34 -0.21 -8.34
CA GLN A 289 -4.37 0.36 -9.21
C GLN A 289 -4.13 1.85 -9.47
N ALA A 290 -3.77 2.62 -8.44
CA ALA A 290 -3.49 4.06 -8.57
C ALA A 290 -2.29 4.32 -9.50
N HIS A 291 -1.24 3.50 -9.44
CA HIS A 291 -0.11 3.56 -10.37
C HIS A 291 -0.52 3.27 -11.81
N GLN A 292 -1.31 2.21 -12.03
CA GLN A 292 -1.79 1.88 -13.36
C GLN A 292 -2.71 2.97 -13.91
N ALA A 293 -3.57 3.51 -13.07
CA ALA A 293 -4.48 4.58 -13.46
C ALA A 293 -3.72 5.86 -13.82
N ARG A 294 -2.70 6.23 -13.04
CA ARG A 294 -1.81 7.35 -13.35
C ARG A 294 -1.09 7.15 -14.68
N LYS A 295 -0.51 5.96 -14.90
CA LYS A 295 0.19 5.64 -16.16
C LYS A 295 -0.74 5.80 -17.36
N ARG A 296 -1.97 5.29 -17.26
CA ARG A 296 -3.00 5.44 -18.29
C ARG A 296 -3.42 6.90 -18.50
N ALA A 297 -3.63 7.65 -17.41
CA ALA A 297 -4.01 9.06 -17.48
C ALA A 297 -2.95 9.92 -18.19
N VAL A 298 -1.66 9.66 -17.97
CA VAL A 298 -0.57 10.30 -18.73
C VAL A 298 -0.61 9.89 -20.20
N GLY A 299 -0.80 8.59 -20.49
CA GLY A 299 -0.89 8.09 -21.87
C GLY A 299 -2.07 8.67 -22.67
N LEU A 300 -3.18 8.98 -22.01
CA LEU A 300 -4.37 9.61 -22.59
C LEU A 300 -4.31 11.15 -22.58
N GLY A 301 -3.25 11.75 -22.03
CA GLY A 301 -3.09 13.21 -21.95
C GLY A 301 -4.02 13.89 -20.93
N TRP A 302 -4.64 13.13 -20.02
CA TRP A 302 -5.43 13.69 -18.91
C TRP A 302 -4.54 14.35 -17.86
N LEU A 303 -3.32 13.85 -17.70
CA LEU A 303 -2.25 14.46 -16.91
C LEU A 303 -1.13 14.91 -17.84
N SER A 304 -0.55 16.08 -17.60
CA SER A 304 0.57 16.58 -18.41
C SER A 304 1.85 15.81 -18.11
N LYS A 305 2.07 15.48 -16.83
CA LYS A 305 3.19 14.67 -16.34
C LYS A 305 2.72 13.79 -15.18
N ALA A 306 3.43 12.68 -14.96
CA ALA A 306 3.18 11.81 -13.81
C ALA A 306 3.32 12.53 -12.45
N THR A 307 4.12 13.60 -12.39
CA THR A 307 4.32 14.43 -11.20
C THR A 307 3.13 15.32 -10.85
N ASP A 308 2.18 15.50 -11.76
CA ASP A 308 0.98 16.29 -11.51
C ASP A 308 0.00 15.56 -10.58
N PHE A 309 0.23 14.26 -10.40
CA PHE A 309 -0.49 13.39 -9.47
C PHE A 309 0.50 12.56 -8.64
N ASP A 310 0.93 13.14 -7.53
CA ASP A 310 1.78 12.48 -6.54
C ASP A 310 0.93 11.98 -5.36
N PHE A 311 1.20 10.76 -4.92
CA PHE A 311 0.55 10.12 -3.79
C PHE A 311 1.56 9.22 -3.08
N ASP A 312 1.40 9.09 -1.77
CA ASP A 312 2.32 8.28 -0.97
C ASP A 312 2.35 6.84 -1.50
N ASP A 313 3.54 6.26 -1.63
CA ASP A 313 3.69 4.85 -2.01
C ASP A 313 3.38 3.97 -0.78
N PHE A 314 2.11 3.66 -0.56
CA PHE A 314 1.63 2.94 0.63
C PHE A 314 1.73 1.40 0.51
N TRP A 315 2.83 0.91 -0.05
CA TRP A 315 3.14 -0.53 -0.20
C TRP A 315 3.37 -1.28 1.13
N SER A 316 3.18 -0.62 2.27
CA SER A 316 3.54 -1.07 3.62
C SER A 316 2.78 -2.31 4.10
N GLU A 317 1.69 -2.71 3.43
CA GLU A 317 1.09 -4.01 3.63
C GLU A 317 1.89 -5.11 2.90
N GLY A 318 2.74 -5.81 3.66
CA GLY A 318 3.51 -6.98 3.21
C GLY A 318 4.95 -6.66 2.82
N ALA A 319 5.55 -7.58 2.06
CA ALA A 319 6.96 -7.52 1.67
C ALA A 319 7.35 -6.14 1.11
N SER A 320 8.54 -5.66 1.46
CA SER A 320 9.10 -4.39 1.00
C SER A 320 9.11 -4.30 -0.52
N TYR A 321 9.10 -3.07 -1.07
CA TYR A 321 9.21 -2.83 -2.52
C TYR A 321 10.33 -3.67 -3.18
N LEU A 322 11.49 -3.75 -2.52
CA LEU A 322 12.62 -4.58 -2.96
C LEU A 322 12.33 -6.07 -3.00
N GLU A 323 11.54 -6.59 -2.06
CA GLU A 323 11.15 -8.01 -2.04
C GLU A 323 10.11 -8.31 -3.12
N LYS A 324 9.19 -7.39 -3.39
CA LYS A 324 8.20 -7.49 -4.48
C LYS A 324 8.86 -7.40 -5.86
N VAL A 325 9.80 -6.48 -6.07
CA VAL A 325 10.62 -6.39 -7.31
C VAL A 325 11.45 -7.66 -7.54
N ARG A 326 12.03 -8.23 -6.48
CA ARG A 326 12.76 -9.51 -6.57
C ARG A 326 11.84 -10.68 -6.90
N ALA A 327 10.66 -10.74 -6.29
CA ALA A 327 9.65 -11.77 -6.60
C ALA A 327 9.19 -11.66 -8.07
N TRP A 328 8.93 -10.43 -8.54
CA TRP A 328 8.60 -10.15 -9.93
C TRP A 328 9.71 -10.62 -10.90
N GLN A 329 10.96 -10.24 -10.63
CA GLN A 329 12.12 -10.67 -11.42
C GLN A 329 12.35 -12.20 -11.41
N ALA A 330 12.00 -12.89 -10.32
CA ALA A 330 12.11 -14.33 -10.21
C ALA A 330 11.04 -15.07 -11.03
N THR A 331 9.86 -14.47 -11.20
CA THR A 331 8.74 -15.06 -11.96
C THR A 331 8.75 -14.72 -13.46
N SER A 332 9.61 -13.77 -13.88
CA SER A 332 9.71 -13.30 -15.27
C SER A 332 10.93 -13.84 -16.03
N ARG A 333 11.66 -14.80 -15.46
CA ARG A 333 12.65 -15.58 -16.22
C ARG A 333 11.98 -16.84 -16.78
N PRO A 334 12.10 -17.12 -18.09
CA PRO A 334 11.54 -18.34 -18.69
C PRO A 334 12.16 -19.62 -18.11
#